data_AF-A0A6C0JLW0-F1
#
_entry.id   AF-A0A6C0JLW0-F1
#
_cell.length_a   1.000
_cell.length_b   1.000
_cell.length_c   1.000
_cell.angle_alpha   90.00
_cell.angle_beta   90.00
_cell.angle_gamma   90.00
#
_symmetry.space_group_name_H-M   'P 1'
#
loop_
_entity.id
_entity.type
_entity.pdbx_description
1 polymer ?
#
loop_
_entity_poly.entity_id
_entity_poly.type
_entity_poly.pdbx_seq_one_letter_code
_entity_poly.pdbx_strand_id
1 'polypeptide(L)'
;MQCVGVKKDGVRCAVMVVGEAQHMRCKTHMTTLNKVGPNQIRRDELKYAHGRMVTTIYNRFTELFNRADVDPQEYARQIRIRDASVREEEIRYQLELHGLEETITQETEANNGANADIPFIERQNERRRIAREAAMDRWRRRNLGWQQRNQAMAAIHHQPAPAGGGQLAQLANDNQNVHTAVVVQKVKETVQKVLQIPVPPEYQTETLKTSGEIILECGLSKQAAWQMMAKYCHDDDIYDLGHGIYGRVLNSVWQYIKASPDSADLKKILKTEMQDNIGMCAQGNLSRLCNILSGYLDGINMDVKSKNVLLAERLAPLAQLANYHTRMEQARAIFEELQIPENDRAAWLEPLQDA
;
A
#
# COMPACT_ATOMS: atom_id res chain seq x y z
N MET A 1 1.38 2.48 48.91
CA MET A 1 0.59 3.63 48.41
C MET A 1 -0.15 3.24 47.13
N GLN A 2 -1.29 3.85 46.82
CA GLN A 2 -2.00 3.58 45.56
C GLN A 2 -1.20 4.15 44.37
N CYS A 3 -1.14 3.42 43.26
CA CYS A 3 -0.48 3.86 42.03
C CYS A 3 -1.12 5.15 41.48
N VAL A 4 -0.30 6.16 41.17
CA VAL A 4 -0.77 7.46 40.65
C VAL A 4 -1.17 7.44 39.17
N GLY A 5 -0.81 6.39 38.42
CA GLY A 5 -1.05 6.31 36.99
C GLY A 5 -2.51 6.18 36.59
N VAL A 6 -2.82 6.62 35.36
CA VAL A 6 -4.14 6.52 34.74
C VAL A 6 -4.09 5.49 33.62
N LYS A 7 -5.03 4.55 33.64
CA LYS A 7 -5.17 3.52 32.61
C LYS A 7 -5.69 4.13 31.32
N LYS A 8 -5.57 3.38 30.21
CA LYS A 8 -6.07 3.81 28.88
C LYS A 8 -7.58 4.05 28.81
N ASP A 9 -8.35 3.47 29.72
CA ASP A 9 -9.79 3.69 29.89
C ASP A 9 -10.10 4.95 30.72
N GLY A 10 -9.08 5.72 31.11
CA GLY A 10 -9.19 6.92 31.94
C GLY A 10 -9.47 6.65 33.42
N VAL A 11 -9.40 5.39 33.87
CA VAL A 11 -9.58 5.03 35.29
C VAL A 11 -8.25 5.15 36.03
N ARG A 12 -8.27 5.77 37.21
CA ARG A 12 -7.11 5.78 38.12
C ARG A 12 -6.72 4.34 38.47
N CYS A 13 -5.43 4.06 38.46
CA CYS A 13 -4.94 2.73 38.78
C CYS A 13 -5.27 2.35 40.22
N ALA A 14 -5.95 1.22 40.42
CA ALA A 14 -6.26 0.69 41.75
C ALA A 14 -5.14 -0.19 42.33
N VAL A 15 -4.03 -0.40 41.59
CA VAL A 15 -2.94 -1.27 42.05
C VAL A 15 -2.21 -0.61 43.22
N MET A 16 -2.08 -1.33 44.32
CA MET A 16 -1.30 -0.92 45.47
C MET A 16 0.19 -1.19 45.22
N VAL A 17 1.01 -0.16 45.37
CA VAL A 17 2.47 -0.26 45.30
C VAL A 17 3.01 -0.52 46.71
N VAL A 18 3.70 -1.65 46.88
CA VAL A 18 4.31 -2.13 48.12
C VAL A 18 5.83 -2.11 47.93
N GLY A 19 6.57 -1.29 48.70
CA GLY A 19 8.02 -1.11 48.56
C GLY A 19 8.47 0.33 48.82
N GLU A 20 9.80 0.55 48.90
CA GLU A 20 10.43 1.85 49.21
C GLU A 20 9.93 2.98 48.31
N ALA A 21 9.76 4.16 48.90
CA ALA A 21 9.04 5.34 48.42
C ALA A 21 9.51 5.94 47.07
N GLN A 22 10.45 5.32 46.38
CA GLN A 22 11.14 5.90 45.23
C GLN A 22 10.28 5.88 43.95
N HIS A 23 9.21 5.07 43.87
CA HIS A 23 8.36 4.97 42.67
C HIS A 23 6.86 4.94 43.01
N MET A 24 6.13 6.02 42.68
CA MET A 24 4.68 6.18 42.92
C MET A 24 3.77 5.38 41.96
N ARG A 25 4.34 4.53 41.10
CA ARG A 25 3.66 3.88 39.97
C ARG A 25 3.88 2.37 40.01
N CYS A 26 2.85 1.60 39.65
CA CYS A 26 2.96 0.13 39.56
C CYS A 26 3.84 -0.31 38.38
N LYS A 27 4.28 -1.57 38.37
CA LYS A 27 5.17 -2.14 37.34
C LYS A 27 4.71 -1.85 35.92
N THR A 28 3.41 -1.96 35.64
CA THR A 28 2.85 -1.69 34.30
C THR A 28 3.01 -0.23 33.88
N HIS A 29 2.70 0.72 34.78
CA HIS A 29 2.88 2.15 34.50
C HIS A 29 4.36 2.53 34.44
N MET A 30 5.22 1.83 35.18
CA MET A 30 6.67 1.98 35.07
C MET A 30 7.20 1.51 33.71
N THR A 31 6.69 0.40 33.18
CA THR A 31 7.01 -0.03 31.81
C THR A 31 6.61 1.03 30.79
N THR A 32 5.44 1.66 30.95
CA THR A 32 5.01 2.76 30.07
C THR A 32 5.92 3.97 30.21
N LEU A 33 6.21 4.42 31.44
CA LEU A 33 7.10 5.54 31.70
C LEU A 33 8.48 5.30 31.06
N ASN A 34 9.02 4.08 31.23
CA ASN A 34 10.29 3.67 30.64
C ASN A 34 10.28 3.62 29.11
N LYS A 35 9.09 3.56 28.50
CA LYS A 35 8.91 3.51 27.06
C LYS A 35 8.75 4.91 26.46
N VAL A 36 7.96 5.79 27.07
CA VAL A 36 7.56 7.07 26.46
C VAL A 36 8.20 8.29 27.10
N GLY A 37 8.70 8.17 28.33
CA GLY A 37 9.26 9.28 29.10
C GLY A 37 8.27 9.89 30.11
N PRO A 38 8.80 10.65 31.10
CA PRO A 38 8.01 11.24 32.18
C PRO A 38 7.02 12.33 31.73
N ASN A 39 7.32 13.12 30.70
CA ASN A 39 6.42 14.18 30.24
C ASN A 39 5.36 13.62 29.30
N GLN A 40 5.75 12.75 28.37
CA GLN A 40 4.80 12.08 27.49
C GLN A 40 3.76 11.24 28.24
N ILE A 41 4.15 10.51 29.30
CA ILE A 41 3.16 9.74 30.08
C ILE A 41 2.14 10.64 30.78
N ARG A 42 2.53 11.83 31.25
CA ARG A 42 1.60 12.80 31.86
C ARG A 42 0.56 13.29 30.85
N ARG A 43 1.00 13.63 29.63
CA ARG A 43 0.11 14.03 28.51
C ARG A 43 -0.86 12.91 28.15
N ASP A 44 -0.34 11.68 28.02
CA ASP A 44 -1.15 10.50 27.69
C ASP A 44 -2.20 10.24 28.77
N GLU A 45 -1.83 10.32 30.05
CA GLU A 45 -2.73 10.10 31.19
C GLU A 45 -3.81 11.17 31.31
N LEU A 46 -3.47 12.43 31.07
CA LEU A 46 -4.43 13.53 30.98
C LEU A 46 -5.44 13.27 29.87
N LYS A 47 -4.96 12.92 28.67
CA LYS A 47 -5.81 12.56 27.53
C LYS A 47 -6.74 11.38 27.84
N TYR A 48 -6.24 10.34 28.53
CA TYR A 48 -7.08 9.20 28.91
C TYR A 48 -8.19 9.60 29.89
N ALA A 49 -7.89 10.45 30.88
CA ALA A 49 -8.89 10.94 31.82
C ALA A 49 -10.02 11.70 31.12
N HIS A 50 -9.68 12.64 30.23
CA HIS A 50 -10.66 13.42 29.47
C HIS A 50 -11.43 12.57 28.45
N GLY A 51 -10.75 11.64 27.78
CA GLY A 51 -11.41 10.67 26.89
C GLY A 51 -12.48 9.84 27.59
N ARG A 52 -12.27 9.49 28.88
CA ARG A 52 -13.28 8.81 29.70
C ARG A 52 -14.46 9.72 30.03
N MET A 53 -14.23 11.00 30.33
CA MET A 53 -15.31 11.96 30.60
C MET A 53 -16.21 12.11 29.37
N VAL A 54 -15.60 12.28 28.18
CA VAL A 54 -16.33 12.31 26.90
C VAL A 54 -17.12 11.01 26.68
N THR A 55 -16.50 9.85 26.89
CA THR A 55 -17.19 8.54 26.78
C THR A 55 -18.38 8.45 27.75
N THR A 56 -18.24 8.99 28.96
CA THR A 56 -19.31 9.01 29.97
C THR A 56 -20.48 9.90 29.53
N ILE A 57 -20.21 11.04 28.92
CA ILE A 57 -21.23 11.93 28.35
C ILE A 57 -22.03 11.20 27.26
N TYR A 58 -21.34 10.53 26.33
CA TYR A 58 -22.00 9.75 25.27
C TYR A 58 -22.79 8.56 25.81
N ASN A 59 -22.27 7.85 26.81
CA ASN A 59 -22.98 6.73 27.43
C ASN A 59 -24.26 7.21 28.11
N ARG A 60 -24.21 8.30 28.87
CA ARG A 60 -25.39 8.90 29.51
C ARG A 60 -26.44 9.32 28.48
N PHE A 61 -26.01 9.92 27.38
CA PHE A 61 -26.92 10.26 26.28
C PHE A 61 -27.59 9.02 25.69
N THR A 62 -26.81 7.97 25.42
CA THR A 62 -27.31 6.70 24.86
C THR A 62 -28.29 6.01 25.82
N GLU A 63 -28.00 6.00 27.12
CA GLU A 63 -28.86 5.39 28.14
C GLU A 63 -30.25 6.03 28.22
N LEU A 64 -30.36 7.35 28.00
CA LEU A 64 -31.65 8.06 28.00
C LEU A 64 -32.59 7.58 26.88
N PHE A 65 -32.04 7.08 25.77
CA PHE A 65 -32.81 6.74 24.57
C PHE A 65 -32.86 5.26 24.24
N ASN A 66 -32.15 4.41 24.99
CA ASN A 66 -32.21 2.95 24.85
C ASN A 66 -33.54 2.31 25.31
N ARG A 67 -34.48 3.08 25.89
CA ARG A 67 -35.68 2.53 26.56
C ARG A 67 -37.00 3.26 26.26
N ALA A 68 -37.04 4.19 25.32
CA ALA A 68 -38.24 5.01 25.08
C ALA A 68 -38.52 5.21 23.57
N ASP A 69 -39.81 5.34 23.22
CA ASP A 69 -40.22 6.07 22.03
C ASP A 69 -39.87 7.54 22.25
N VAL A 70 -38.90 8.04 21.48
CA VAL A 70 -38.33 9.35 21.73
C VAL A 70 -39.02 10.39 20.86
N ASP A 71 -39.64 11.38 21.49
CA ASP A 71 -40.09 12.58 20.80
C ASP A 71 -38.91 13.23 20.05
N PRO A 72 -39.01 13.45 18.71
CA PRO A 72 -37.94 14.03 17.92
C PRO A 72 -37.42 15.39 18.44
N GLN A 73 -38.28 16.20 19.07
CA GLN A 73 -37.87 17.50 19.60
C GLN A 73 -37.00 17.34 20.85
N GLU A 74 -37.40 16.46 21.77
CA GLU A 74 -36.60 16.13 22.96
C GLU A 74 -35.27 15.46 22.58
N TYR A 75 -35.25 14.58 21.57
CA TYR A 75 -34.00 14.01 21.05
C TYR A 75 -33.03 15.09 20.56
N ALA A 76 -33.53 16.03 19.74
CA ALA A 76 -32.72 17.14 19.23
C ALA A 76 -32.22 18.07 20.36
N ARG A 77 -33.03 18.27 21.41
CA ARG A 77 -32.62 19.03 22.60
C ARG A 77 -31.48 18.32 23.34
N GLN A 78 -31.59 17.02 23.59
CA GLN A 78 -30.55 16.26 24.30
C GLN A 78 -29.25 16.17 23.49
N ILE A 79 -29.32 16.15 22.15
CA ILE A 79 -28.13 16.27 21.30
C ILE A 79 -27.41 17.58 21.57
N ARG A 80 -28.13 18.71 21.60
CA ARG A 80 -27.52 20.03 21.87
C ARG A 80 -26.87 20.08 23.25
N ILE A 81 -27.50 19.49 24.26
CA ILE A 81 -26.96 19.40 25.62
C ILE A 81 -25.69 18.54 25.64
N ARG A 82 -25.74 17.34 25.06
CA ARG A 82 -24.58 16.45 24.93
C ARG A 82 -23.41 17.17 24.25
N ASP A 83 -23.66 17.81 23.11
CA ASP A 83 -22.62 18.50 22.34
C ASP A 83 -22.03 19.69 23.11
N ALA A 84 -22.86 20.39 23.89
CA ALA A 84 -22.37 21.44 24.78
C ALA A 84 -21.48 20.86 25.89
N SER A 85 -21.87 19.75 26.53
CA SER A 85 -21.05 19.07 27.54
C SER A 85 -19.74 18.52 26.97
N VAL A 86 -19.75 17.97 25.74
CA VAL A 86 -18.52 17.52 25.07
C VAL A 86 -17.60 18.72 24.78
N ARG A 87 -18.14 19.84 24.31
CA ARG A 87 -17.35 21.07 24.10
C ARG A 87 -16.77 21.62 25.41
N GLU A 88 -17.54 21.57 26.50
CA GLU A 88 -17.07 21.99 27.82
C GLU A 88 -15.90 21.13 28.29
N GLU A 89 -16.00 19.80 28.18
CA GLU A 89 -14.89 18.90 28.51
C GLU A 89 -13.68 19.10 27.60
N GLU A 90 -13.88 19.36 26.30
CA GLU A 90 -12.76 19.68 25.40
C GLU A 90 -12.05 20.98 25.82
N ILE A 91 -12.79 22.04 26.16
CA ILE A 91 -12.20 23.28 26.67
C ILE A 91 -11.42 23.00 27.96
N ARG A 92 -11.98 22.21 28.87
CA ARG A 92 -11.31 21.82 30.12
C ARG A 92 -10.02 21.06 29.85
N TYR A 93 -10.03 20.10 28.93
CA TYR A 93 -8.85 19.37 28.51
C TYR A 93 -7.77 20.31 27.97
N GLN A 94 -8.12 21.25 27.10
CA GLN A 94 -7.16 22.21 26.54
C GLN A 94 -6.54 23.10 27.60
N LEU A 95 -7.33 23.59 28.57
CA LEU A 95 -6.83 24.39 29.69
C LEU A 95 -5.87 23.60 30.59
N GLU A 96 -6.24 22.36 30.94
CA GLU A 96 -5.37 21.49 31.76
C GLU A 96 -4.11 21.07 31.00
N LEU A 97 -4.20 20.83 29.68
CA LEU A 97 -3.05 20.53 28.85
C LEU A 97 -2.10 21.72 28.78
N HIS A 98 -2.64 22.94 28.60
CA HIS A 98 -1.83 24.16 28.61
C HIS A 98 -1.07 24.31 29.94
N GLY A 99 -1.76 24.19 31.07
CA GLY A 99 -1.11 24.27 32.39
C GLY A 99 -0.07 23.16 32.61
N LEU A 100 -0.31 21.96 32.07
CA LEU A 100 0.67 20.87 32.07
C LEU A 100 1.91 21.22 31.24
N GLU A 101 1.75 21.79 30.03
CA GLU A 101 2.88 22.21 29.19
C GLU A 101 3.68 23.35 29.84
N GLU A 102 3.02 24.31 30.48
CA GLU A 102 3.71 25.36 31.25
C GLU A 102 4.56 24.75 32.37
N THR A 103 3.99 23.80 33.12
CA THR A 103 4.71 23.08 34.18
C THR A 103 5.92 22.33 33.60
N ILE A 104 5.75 21.61 32.49
CA ILE A 104 6.84 20.88 31.81
C ILE A 104 7.93 21.85 31.32
N THR A 105 7.54 23.03 30.84
CA THR A 105 8.47 24.07 30.38
C THR A 105 9.31 24.57 31.55
N GLN A 106 8.68 24.91 32.68
CA GLN A 106 9.36 25.33 33.90
C GLN A 106 10.31 24.24 34.44
N GLU A 107 9.87 22.98 34.47
CA GLU A 107 10.70 21.83 34.86
C GLU A 107 11.90 21.65 33.92
N THR A 108 11.71 21.88 32.62
CA THR A 108 12.79 21.79 31.61
C THR A 108 13.79 22.92 31.77
N GLU A 109 13.32 24.16 31.98
CA GLU A 109 14.17 25.31 32.27
C GLU A 109 14.97 25.12 33.56
N ALA A 110 14.34 24.64 34.62
CA ALA A 110 15.00 24.28 35.88
C ALA A 110 16.06 23.18 35.70
N ASN A 111 15.90 22.33 34.68
CA ASN A 111 16.87 21.31 34.28
C ASN A 111 17.86 21.83 33.21
N ASN A 112 18.20 23.11 33.22
CA ASN A 112 19.12 23.77 32.26
C ASN A 112 18.71 23.60 30.79
N GLY A 113 17.41 23.53 30.52
CA GLY A 113 16.87 23.32 29.17
C GLY A 113 16.88 21.85 28.70
N ALA A 114 17.33 20.90 29.52
CA ALA A 114 17.36 19.49 29.16
C ALA A 114 15.98 18.85 29.32
N ASN A 115 15.36 18.49 28.19
CA ASN A 115 14.06 17.80 28.18
C ASN A 115 14.21 16.35 28.70
N ALA A 116 13.48 16.03 29.76
CA ALA A 116 13.51 14.74 30.44
C ALA A 116 13.08 13.54 29.56
N ASP A 117 12.35 13.77 28.47
CA ASP A 117 11.93 12.71 27.54
C ASP A 117 13.04 12.31 26.54
N ILE A 118 14.07 13.15 26.33
CA ILE A 118 15.11 12.92 25.30
C ILE A 118 15.72 11.51 25.37
N PRO A 119 16.19 11.01 26.53
CA PRO A 119 16.79 9.68 26.59
C PRO A 119 15.81 8.56 26.19
N PHE A 120 14.51 8.76 26.40
CA PHE A 120 13.46 7.79 26.05
C PHE A 120 13.17 7.83 24.56
N ILE A 121 13.10 9.04 23.98
CA ILE A 121 12.92 9.28 22.54
C ILE A 121 14.09 8.67 21.76
N GLU A 122 15.33 8.90 22.19
CA GLU A 122 16.53 8.35 21.55
C GLU A 122 16.55 6.82 21.59
N ARG A 123 16.27 6.21 22.75
CA ARG A 123 16.14 4.74 22.86
C ARG A 123 15.04 4.19 21.95
N GLN A 124 13.93 4.91 21.78
CA GLN A 124 12.85 4.48 20.88
C GLN A 124 13.26 4.59 19.42
N ASN A 125 13.92 5.69 19.03
CA ASN A 125 14.44 5.89 17.69
C ASN A 125 15.47 4.83 17.32
N GLU A 126 16.37 4.51 18.26
CA GLU A 126 17.38 3.47 18.06
C GLU A 126 16.74 2.08 17.90
N ARG A 127 15.75 1.73 18.74
CA ARG A 127 14.98 0.48 18.56
C ARG A 127 14.27 0.43 17.21
N ARG A 128 13.72 1.55 16.74
CA ARG A 128 13.08 1.64 15.41
C ARG A 128 14.10 1.47 14.30
N ARG A 129 15.30 2.06 14.43
CA ARG A 129 16.41 1.91 13.49
C ARG A 129 16.84 0.45 13.38
N ILE A 130 17.16 -0.19 14.50
CA ILE A 130 17.51 -1.61 14.58
C ILE A 130 16.39 -2.49 13.99
N ALA A 131 15.12 -2.20 14.33
CA ALA A 131 14.00 -2.97 13.80
C ALA A 131 13.86 -2.83 12.26
N ARG A 132 14.10 -1.63 11.72
CA ARG A 132 14.12 -1.37 10.28
C ARG A 132 15.28 -2.09 9.61
N GLU A 133 16.50 -1.98 10.16
CA GLU A 133 17.69 -2.69 9.66
C GLU A 133 17.47 -4.21 9.67
N ALA A 134 16.99 -4.77 10.78
CA ALA A 134 16.67 -6.19 10.88
C ALA A 134 15.53 -6.62 9.95
N ALA A 135 14.55 -5.76 9.68
CA ALA A 135 13.50 -6.03 8.70
C ALA A 135 14.05 -6.06 7.27
N MET A 136 14.95 -5.13 6.94
CA MET A 136 15.67 -5.11 5.67
C MET A 136 16.57 -6.32 5.51
N ASP A 137 17.28 -6.75 6.54
CA ASP A 137 18.12 -7.96 6.50
C ASP A 137 17.28 -9.23 6.37
N ARG A 138 16.14 -9.32 7.10
CA ARG A 138 15.17 -10.42 6.92
C ARG A 138 14.58 -10.43 5.52
N TRP A 139 14.37 -9.27 4.91
CA TRP A 139 13.94 -9.16 3.52
C TRP A 139 15.04 -9.62 2.57
N ARG A 140 16.29 -9.15 2.73
CA ARG A 140 17.44 -9.57 1.92
C ARG A 140 17.67 -11.08 1.97
N ARG A 141 17.64 -11.69 3.16
CA ARG A 141 17.80 -13.15 3.32
C ARG A 141 16.67 -13.93 2.67
N ARG A 142 15.42 -13.47 2.80
CA ARG A 142 14.28 -14.10 2.13
C ARG A 142 14.36 -13.97 0.62
N ASN A 143 14.75 -12.81 0.10
CA ASN A 143 14.97 -12.61 -1.32
C ASN A 143 16.12 -13.46 -1.85
N LEU A 144 17.23 -13.56 -1.11
CA LEU A 144 18.36 -14.40 -1.51
C LEU A 144 17.96 -15.89 -1.54
N GLY A 145 17.20 -16.37 -0.54
CA GLY A 145 16.67 -17.74 -0.53
C GLY A 145 15.63 -17.99 -1.63
N TRP A 146 14.82 -16.99 -1.97
CA TRP A 146 13.89 -17.05 -3.11
C TRP A 146 14.64 -17.08 -4.45
N GLN A 147 15.68 -16.26 -4.62
CA GLN A 147 16.55 -16.26 -5.80
C GLN A 147 17.29 -17.59 -5.96
N GLN A 148 17.87 -18.13 -4.89
CA GLN A 148 18.54 -19.43 -4.92
C GLN A 148 17.58 -20.58 -5.23
N ARG A 149 16.35 -20.55 -4.68
CA ARG A 149 15.30 -21.53 -5.02
C ARG A 149 14.87 -21.42 -6.47
N ASN A 150 14.71 -20.21 -7.00
CA ASN A 150 14.39 -20.01 -8.41
C ASN A 150 15.54 -20.43 -9.33
N GLN A 151 16.79 -20.17 -8.95
CA GLN A 151 17.97 -20.66 -9.69
C GLN A 151 18.09 -22.18 -9.65
N ALA A 152 17.80 -22.83 -8.51
CA ALA A 152 17.79 -24.29 -8.39
C ALA A 152 16.64 -24.92 -9.18
N MET A 153 15.46 -24.31 -9.19
CA MET A 153 14.32 -24.75 -10.02
C MET A 153 14.60 -24.54 -11.52
N ALA A 154 15.29 -23.45 -11.89
CA ALA A 154 15.76 -23.23 -13.26
C ALA A 154 16.85 -24.25 -13.66
N ALA A 155 17.76 -24.61 -12.75
CA ALA A 155 18.79 -25.62 -13.01
C ALA A 155 18.23 -27.04 -13.17
N ILE A 156 17.10 -27.36 -12.52
CA ILE A 156 16.38 -28.64 -12.73
C ILE A 156 15.68 -28.69 -14.10
N HIS A 157 15.27 -27.53 -14.63
CA HIS A 157 14.67 -27.42 -15.98
C HIS A 157 15.68 -27.32 -17.12
N HIS A 158 16.96 -27.07 -16.82
CA HIS A 158 18.05 -26.97 -17.81
C HIS A 158 18.96 -28.21 -17.77
N GLN A 159 18.53 -29.31 -18.39
CA GLN A 159 19.52 -30.18 -19.04
C GLN A 159 20.05 -29.45 -20.28
N PRO A 160 21.37 -29.32 -20.48
CA PRO A 160 21.90 -28.50 -21.55
C PRO A 160 21.75 -29.25 -22.89
N ALA A 161 20.98 -28.66 -23.82
CA ALA A 161 21.19 -28.89 -25.24
C ALA A 161 22.52 -28.25 -25.66
N PRO A 162 23.26 -28.85 -26.62
CA PRO A 162 24.63 -28.47 -26.91
C PRO A 162 24.74 -27.01 -27.38
N ALA A 163 25.87 -26.40 -27.01
CA ALA A 163 26.19 -25.00 -27.23
C ALA A 163 26.12 -24.60 -28.72
N GLY A 164 25.20 -23.69 -29.04
CA GLY A 164 25.10 -23.06 -30.35
C GLY A 164 23.87 -22.16 -30.43
N GLY A 165 23.97 -20.92 -29.96
CA GLY A 165 22.88 -19.94 -30.13
C GLY A 165 23.15 -18.65 -29.37
N GLY A 166 23.33 -17.55 -30.10
CA GLY A 166 23.67 -16.22 -29.58
C GLY A 166 22.57 -15.59 -28.70
N GLN A 167 22.69 -14.28 -28.46
CA GLN A 167 21.90 -13.42 -27.55
C GLN A 167 20.37 -13.68 -27.49
N LEU A 168 19.77 -14.30 -28.52
CA LEU A 168 18.37 -14.74 -28.56
C LEU A 168 18.03 -15.86 -27.54
N ALA A 169 18.95 -16.77 -27.24
CA ALA A 169 18.73 -17.83 -26.25
C ALA A 169 18.72 -17.31 -24.79
N GLN A 170 19.38 -16.17 -24.55
CA GLN A 170 19.34 -15.48 -23.25
C GLN A 170 18.03 -14.72 -23.05
N LEU A 171 17.43 -14.18 -24.13
CA LEU A 171 16.15 -13.47 -24.07
C LEU A 171 14.95 -14.41 -23.84
N ALA A 172 15.01 -15.63 -24.39
CA ALA A 172 13.96 -16.65 -24.22
C ALA A 172 13.88 -17.23 -22.79
N ASN A 173 14.91 -17.03 -21.96
CA ASN A 173 14.98 -17.51 -20.58
C ASN A 173 14.64 -16.43 -19.53
N ASP A 174 14.24 -15.22 -19.95
CA ASP A 174 13.83 -14.14 -19.04
C ASP A 174 12.36 -14.26 -18.62
N ASN A 175 12.13 -14.87 -17.45
CA ASN A 175 10.81 -15.04 -16.84
C ASN A 175 10.30 -13.80 -16.08
N GLN A 176 10.96 -12.64 -16.21
CA GLN A 176 10.54 -11.37 -15.59
C GLN A 176 10.46 -10.26 -16.65
N ASN A 177 9.53 -10.42 -17.60
CA ASN A 177 9.31 -9.51 -18.75
C ASN A 177 9.02 -8.03 -18.41
N VAL A 178 8.90 -7.63 -17.14
CA VAL A 178 8.48 -6.29 -16.67
C VAL A 178 9.53 -5.19 -16.90
N HIS A 179 10.78 -5.56 -17.18
CA HIS A 179 11.87 -4.62 -17.47
C HIS A 179 12.35 -4.65 -18.93
N THR A 180 11.71 -5.43 -19.80
CA THR A 180 12.05 -5.43 -21.22
C THR A 180 11.61 -4.11 -21.86
N ALA A 181 12.44 -3.57 -22.77
CA ALA A 181 12.15 -2.30 -23.46
C ALA A 181 10.77 -2.31 -24.14
N VAL A 182 10.33 -3.48 -24.63
CA VAL A 182 9.02 -3.68 -25.27
C VAL A 182 7.87 -3.50 -24.27
N VAL A 183 7.98 -4.07 -23.06
CA VAL A 183 6.95 -3.93 -22.02
C VAL A 183 6.93 -2.51 -21.47
N VAL A 184 8.09 -1.90 -21.24
CA VAL A 184 8.18 -0.49 -20.80
C VAL A 184 7.54 0.44 -21.83
N GLN A 185 7.84 0.26 -23.12
CA GLN A 185 7.25 1.08 -24.18
C GLN A 185 5.73 0.92 -24.22
N LYS A 186 5.21 -0.30 -24.04
CA LYS A 186 3.76 -0.52 -24.04
C LYS A 186 3.08 0.09 -22.82
N VAL A 187 3.71 0.03 -21.65
CA VAL A 187 3.22 0.71 -20.44
C VAL A 187 3.16 2.22 -20.68
N LYS A 188 4.20 2.81 -21.30
CA LYS A 188 4.18 4.24 -21.67
C LYS A 188 3.00 4.59 -22.59
N GLU A 189 2.78 3.80 -23.65
CA GLU A 189 1.64 4.00 -24.56
C GLU A 189 0.29 3.91 -23.84
N THR A 190 0.14 2.91 -22.97
CA THR A 190 -1.08 2.72 -22.19
C THR A 190 -1.31 3.88 -21.23
N VAL A 191 -0.28 4.32 -20.50
CA VAL A 191 -0.37 5.49 -19.62
C VAL A 191 -0.82 6.72 -20.39
N GLN A 192 -0.26 6.97 -21.58
CA GLN A 192 -0.66 8.11 -22.40
C GLN A 192 -2.14 8.06 -22.81
N LYS A 193 -2.67 6.88 -23.14
CA LYS A 193 -4.10 6.70 -23.43
C LYS A 193 -4.96 6.93 -22.20
N VAL A 194 -4.55 6.37 -21.05
CA VAL A 194 -5.29 6.54 -19.79
C VAL A 194 -5.36 8.01 -19.39
N LEU A 195 -4.28 8.76 -19.58
CA LEU A 195 -4.25 10.20 -19.28
C LEU A 195 -5.15 11.05 -20.19
N GLN A 196 -5.66 10.52 -21.31
CA GLN A 196 -6.68 11.21 -22.11
C GLN A 196 -8.07 11.16 -21.48
N ILE A 197 -8.29 10.32 -20.47
CA ILE A 197 -9.55 10.28 -19.73
C ILE A 197 -9.67 11.60 -18.94
N PRO A 198 -10.74 12.39 -19.15
CA PRO A 198 -10.89 13.70 -18.53
C PRO A 198 -11.05 13.54 -17.01
N VAL A 199 -10.23 14.29 -16.26
CA VAL A 199 -10.29 14.37 -14.80
C VAL A 199 -10.84 15.73 -14.38
N PRO A 200 -12.01 15.79 -13.73
CA PRO A 200 -12.57 17.05 -13.25
C PRO A 200 -11.65 17.70 -12.19
N PRO A 201 -11.64 19.04 -12.05
CA PRO A 201 -10.77 19.76 -11.12
C PRO A 201 -10.84 19.25 -9.67
N GLU A 202 -12.01 18.83 -9.21
CA GLU A 202 -12.22 18.30 -7.87
C GLU A 202 -11.62 16.90 -7.63
N TYR A 203 -11.06 16.27 -8.66
CA TYR A 203 -10.33 14.99 -8.59
C TYR A 203 -8.84 15.14 -8.94
N GLN A 204 -8.31 16.36 -9.00
CA GLN A 204 -6.87 16.57 -9.09
C GLN A 204 -6.17 16.04 -7.83
N THR A 205 -4.90 15.64 -7.97
CA THR A 205 -4.16 14.89 -6.94
C THR A 205 -4.12 15.60 -5.59
N GLU A 206 -4.06 16.93 -5.61
CA GLU A 206 -4.01 17.82 -4.45
C GLU A 206 -5.29 17.76 -3.59
N THR A 207 -6.42 17.37 -4.19
CA THR A 207 -7.71 17.28 -3.49
C THR A 207 -7.86 16.01 -2.65
N LEU A 208 -7.03 14.99 -2.90
CA LEU A 208 -7.09 13.65 -2.30
C LEU A 208 -8.46 12.95 -2.45
N LYS A 209 -9.36 13.47 -3.29
CA LYS A 209 -10.72 12.97 -3.42
C LYS A 209 -10.74 11.56 -4.00
N THR A 210 -9.98 11.32 -5.06
CA THR A 210 -9.83 10.00 -5.69
C THR A 210 -9.35 8.95 -4.69
N SER A 211 -8.28 9.23 -3.95
CA SER A 211 -7.71 8.26 -3.00
C SER A 211 -8.65 8.00 -1.83
N GLY A 212 -9.35 9.02 -1.34
CA GLY A 212 -10.39 8.87 -0.32
C GLY A 212 -11.56 8.00 -0.77
N GLU A 213 -12.11 8.26 -1.96
CA GLU A 213 -13.22 7.49 -2.53
C GLU A 213 -12.80 6.03 -2.79
N ILE A 214 -11.62 5.77 -3.35
CA ILE A 214 -11.14 4.40 -3.58
C ILE A 214 -11.05 3.61 -2.26
N ILE A 215 -10.50 4.22 -1.20
CA ILE A 215 -10.37 3.56 0.11
C ILE A 215 -11.74 3.16 0.67
N LEU A 216 -12.71 4.07 0.58
CA LEU A 216 -14.05 3.87 1.13
C LEU A 216 -14.89 2.91 0.26
N GLU A 217 -14.91 3.11 -1.06
CA GLU A 217 -15.81 2.41 -1.97
C GLU A 217 -15.29 1.03 -2.38
N CYS A 218 -13.97 0.81 -2.42
CA CYS A 218 -13.39 -0.49 -2.80
C CYS A 218 -13.11 -1.37 -1.56
N GLY A 219 -13.18 -0.81 -0.36
CA GLY A 219 -12.89 -1.53 0.89
C GLY A 219 -11.48 -2.11 0.92
N LEU A 220 -10.49 -1.25 0.66
CA LEU A 220 -9.08 -1.65 0.66
C LEU A 220 -8.61 -2.10 2.05
N SER A 221 -7.65 -3.02 2.10
CA SER A 221 -6.98 -3.35 3.36
C SER A 221 -6.14 -2.16 3.84
N LYS A 222 -5.90 -2.05 5.15
CA LYS A 222 -5.07 -0.96 5.72
C LYS A 222 -3.70 -0.84 5.05
N GLN A 223 -3.10 -1.98 4.69
CA GLN A 223 -1.79 -2.04 4.06
C GLN A 223 -1.83 -1.60 2.59
N ALA A 224 -2.83 -2.04 1.83
CA ALA A 224 -3.03 -1.62 0.44
C ALA A 224 -3.36 -0.12 0.37
N ALA A 225 -4.24 0.37 1.24
CA ALA A 225 -4.59 1.79 1.34
C ALA A 225 -3.36 2.66 1.65
N TRP A 226 -2.53 2.23 2.60
CA TRP A 226 -1.32 2.97 2.97
C TRP A 226 -0.31 3.01 1.82
N GLN A 227 -0.06 1.87 1.14
CA GLN A 227 0.88 1.84 0.03
C GLN A 227 0.39 2.68 -1.17
N MET A 228 -0.88 2.52 -1.53
CA MET A 228 -1.52 3.31 -2.59
C MET A 228 -1.37 4.80 -2.27
N MET A 229 -1.72 5.22 -1.05
CA MET A 229 -1.59 6.61 -0.63
C MET A 229 -0.14 7.10 -0.65
N ALA A 230 0.80 6.28 -0.20
CA ALA A 230 2.22 6.62 -0.22
C ALA A 230 2.75 6.87 -1.64
N LYS A 231 2.23 6.18 -2.66
CA LYS A 231 2.58 6.39 -4.07
C LYS A 231 1.77 7.50 -4.72
N TYR A 232 0.52 7.66 -4.33
CA TYR A 232 -0.38 8.71 -4.80
C TYR A 232 0.13 10.10 -4.42
N CYS A 233 0.66 10.26 -3.20
CA CYS A 233 1.18 11.54 -2.71
C CYS A 233 2.66 11.78 -3.06
N HIS A 234 3.34 10.85 -3.72
CA HIS A 234 4.76 11.02 -4.05
C HIS A 234 4.94 11.60 -5.45
N ASP A 235 5.91 12.50 -5.59
CA ASP A 235 6.18 13.23 -6.82
C ASP A 235 7.17 12.50 -7.75
N ASP A 236 7.18 11.17 -7.65
CA ASP A 236 8.04 10.28 -8.45
C ASP A 236 7.78 10.49 -9.95
N ASP A 237 8.85 10.65 -10.73
CA ASP A 237 8.80 10.49 -12.18
C ASP A 237 9.11 9.02 -12.53
N ILE A 238 8.11 8.33 -13.06
CA ILE A 238 8.20 6.90 -13.40
C ILE A 238 8.22 6.79 -14.92
N TYR A 239 9.30 6.20 -15.44
CA TYR A 239 9.54 6.03 -16.89
C TYR A 239 9.63 7.34 -17.69
N ASP A 240 10.03 8.45 -17.07
CA ASP A 240 10.13 9.77 -17.72
C ASP A 240 8.77 10.24 -18.28
N LEU A 241 7.69 9.96 -17.54
CA LEU A 241 6.31 10.31 -17.89
C LEU A 241 5.83 11.56 -17.13
N GLY A 242 6.70 12.16 -16.31
CA GLY A 242 6.49 13.38 -15.56
C GLY A 242 6.21 13.13 -14.08
N HIS A 243 6.38 14.20 -13.30
CA HIS A 243 6.18 14.20 -11.86
C HIS A 243 4.74 13.85 -11.45
N GLY A 244 4.62 13.09 -10.35
CA GLY A 244 3.33 12.67 -9.79
C GLY A 244 2.52 11.74 -10.70
N ILE A 245 3.18 11.06 -11.66
CA ILE A 245 2.50 10.27 -12.69
C ILE A 245 1.57 9.19 -12.12
N TYR A 246 1.96 8.56 -11.01
CA TYR A 246 1.13 7.55 -10.37
C TYR A 246 -0.23 8.12 -9.93
N GLY A 247 -0.24 9.29 -9.28
CA GLY A 247 -1.46 9.94 -8.83
C GLY A 247 -2.36 10.36 -9.98
N ARG A 248 -1.76 10.94 -11.04
CA ARG A 248 -2.47 11.34 -12.26
C ARG A 248 -3.12 10.15 -12.96
N VAL A 249 -2.39 9.05 -13.13
CA VAL A 249 -2.93 7.82 -13.74
C VAL A 249 -4.04 7.24 -12.86
N LEU A 250 -3.87 7.21 -11.54
CA LEU A 250 -4.92 6.72 -10.65
C LEU A 250 -6.20 7.57 -10.73
N ASN A 251 -6.09 8.89 -10.86
CA ASN A 251 -7.24 9.79 -11.07
C ASN A 251 -7.99 9.44 -12.35
N SER A 252 -7.29 9.30 -13.47
CA SER A 252 -7.88 8.93 -14.76
C SER A 252 -8.53 7.55 -14.71
N VAL A 253 -7.86 6.55 -14.13
CA VAL A 253 -8.42 5.22 -13.93
C VAL A 253 -9.71 5.30 -13.11
N TRP A 254 -9.71 6.04 -12.01
CA TRP A 254 -10.88 6.17 -11.16
C TRP A 254 -12.07 6.83 -11.88
N GLN A 255 -11.83 7.90 -12.66
CA GLN A 255 -12.89 8.51 -13.45
C GLN A 255 -13.50 7.54 -14.47
N TYR A 256 -12.67 6.73 -15.11
CA TYR A 256 -13.15 5.69 -16.02
C TYR A 256 -14.01 4.65 -15.29
N ILE A 257 -13.55 4.16 -14.13
CA ILE A 257 -14.30 3.20 -13.32
C ILE A 257 -15.68 3.76 -12.93
N LYS A 258 -15.75 5.04 -12.56
CA LYS A 258 -17.01 5.68 -12.17
C LYS A 258 -17.97 5.85 -13.34
N ALA A 259 -17.46 6.15 -14.53
CA ALA A 259 -18.26 6.33 -15.73
C ALA A 259 -18.65 5.01 -16.42
N SER A 260 -18.01 3.89 -16.05
CA SER A 260 -18.22 2.59 -16.69
C SER A 260 -19.52 1.91 -16.23
N PRO A 261 -20.27 1.27 -17.14
CA PRO A 261 -21.39 0.39 -16.78
C PRO A 261 -20.95 -0.78 -15.90
N ASP A 262 -19.69 -1.23 -16.04
CA ASP A 262 -19.10 -2.35 -15.28
C ASP A 262 -18.35 -1.90 -14.02
N SER A 263 -18.71 -0.71 -13.49
CA SER A 263 -18.03 -0.08 -12.36
C SER A 263 -17.86 -1.00 -11.14
N ALA A 264 -18.82 -1.88 -10.85
CA ALA A 264 -18.76 -2.78 -9.71
C ALA A 264 -17.65 -3.83 -9.85
N ASP A 265 -17.43 -4.35 -11.05
CA ASP A 265 -16.40 -5.36 -11.30
C ASP A 265 -15.03 -4.70 -11.43
N LEU A 266 -14.95 -3.54 -12.07
CA LEU A 266 -13.74 -2.74 -12.12
C LEU A 266 -13.24 -2.32 -10.72
N LYS A 267 -14.14 -2.01 -9.78
CA LYS A 267 -13.77 -1.76 -8.37
C LYS A 267 -13.18 -3.00 -7.69
N LYS A 268 -13.68 -4.21 -8.01
CA LYS A 268 -13.09 -5.47 -7.51
C LYS A 268 -11.71 -5.70 -8.09
N ILE A 269 -11.53 -5.47 -9.39
CA ILE A 269 -10.23 -5.60 -10.07
C ILE A 269 -9.23 -4.60 -9.48
N LEU A 270 -9.62 -3.32 -9.35
CA LEU A 270 -8.80 -2.29 -8.69
C LEU A 270 -8.39 -2.74 -7.29
N LYS A 271 -9.31 -3.26 -6.49
CA LYS A 271 -9.01 -3.78 -5.15
C LYS A 271 -7.96 -4.90 -5.18
N THR A 272 -8.15 -5.90 -6.05
CA THR A 272 -7.23 -7.03 -6.18
C THR A 272 -5.84 -6.55 -6.59
N GLU A 273 -5.75 -5.69 -7.62
CA GLU A 273 -4.48 -5.14 -8.07
C GLU A 273 -3.79 -4.30 -6.99
N MET A 274 -4.53 -3.50 -6.21
CA MET A 274 -3.96 -2.76 -5.07
C MET A 274 -3.44 -3.66 -3.95
N GLN A 275 -4.04 -4.84 -3.76
CA GLN A 275 -3.59 -5.82 -2.77
C GLN A 275 -2.37 -6.61 -3.25
N ASP A 276 -2.36 -7.03 -4.51
CA ASP A 276 -1.24 -7.75 -5.12
C ASP A 276 -0.01 -6.87 -5.30
N ASN A 277 -0.22 -5.56 -5.42
CA ASN A 277 0.84 -4.57 -5.49
C ASN A 277 1.69 -4.46 -4.21
N ILE A 278 1.24 -5.01 -3.08
CA ILE A 278 1.91 -4.82 -1.78
C ILE A 278 3.38 -5.27 -1.86
N GLY A 279 4.30 -4.32 -1.64
CA GLY A 279 5.74 -4.56 -1.67
C GLY A 279 6.40 -4.50 -3.06
N MET A 280 5.66 -4.16 -4.13
CA MET A 280 6.22 -3.94 -5.47
C MET A 280 6.85 -2.55 -5.63
N CYS A 281 7.78 -2.42 -6.59
CA CYS A 281 8.40 -1.14 -6.94
C CYS A 281 7.41 -0.19 -7.64
N ALA A 282 7.75 1.10 -7.74
CA ALA A 282 6.88 2.12 -8.33
C ALA A 282 6.50 1.82 -9.79
N GLN A 283 7.46 1.31 -10.57
CA GLN A 283 7.27 0.84 -11.94
C GLN A 283 6.24 -0.30 -12.02
N GLY A 284 6.40 -1.33 -11.20
CA GLY A 284 5.45 -2.46 -11.15
C GLY A 284 4.04 -2.04 -10.72
N ASN A 285 3.94 -1.10 -9.77
CA ASN A 285 2.65 -0.53 -9.36
C ASN A 285 1.96 0.22 -10.50
N LEU A 286 2.72 1.00 -11.29
CA LEU A 286 2.18 1.74 -12.42
C LEU A 286 1.73 0.80 -13.54
N SER A 287 2.50 -0.25 -13.86
CA SER A 287 2.10 -1.26 -14.85
C SER A 287 0.83 -1.99 -14.45
N ARG A 288 0.66 -2.32 -13.17
CA ARG A 288 -0.56 -2.97 -12.67
C ARG A 288 -1.77 -2.05 -12.65
N LEU A 289 -1.60 -0.73 -12.46
CA LEU A 289 -2.70 0.22 -12.66
C LEU A 289 -3.24 0.19 -14.08
N CYS A 290 -2.35 0.08 -15.07
CA CYS A 290 -2.75 -0.02 -16.46
C CYS A 290 -3.53 -1.32 -16.75
N ASN A 291 -3.23 -2.42 -16.05
CA ASN A 291 -3.93 -3.69 -16.20
C ASN A 291 -5.41 -3.61 -15.82
N ILE A 292 -5.80 -2.72 -14.91
CA ILE A 292 -7.18 -2.60 -14.41
C ILE A 292 -8.15 -2.30 -15.57
N LEU A 293 -7.68 -1.54 -16.56
CA LEU A 293 -8.47 -1.15 -17.72
C LEU A 293 -8.27 -2.08 -18.93
N SER A 294 -7.47 -3.13 -18.79
CA SER A 294 -7.22 -4.10 -19.86
C SER A 294 -8.50 -4.87 -20.18
N GLY A 295 -8.92 -4.84 -21.44
CA GLY A 295 -10.18 -5.43 -21.89
C GLY A 295 -11.43 -4.57 -21.65
N TYR A 296 -11.30 -3.39 -21.03
CA TYR A 296 -12.41 -2.44 -20.84
C TYR A 296 -12.23 -1.16 -21.67
N LEU A 297 -11.01 -0.62 -21.73
CA LEU A 297 -10.72 0.53 -22.58
C LEU A 297 -10.30 0.07 -23.98
N ASP A 298 -11.02 0.51 -25.01
CA ASP A 298 -10.69 0.21 -26.40
C ASP A 298 -9.24 0.58 -26.73
N GLY A 299 -8.46 -0.43 -27.15
CA GLY A 299 -7.04 -0.27 -27.47
C GLY A 299 -6.08 -0.40 -26.28
N ILE A 300 -6.54 -0.79 -25.09
CA ILE A 300 -5.71 -1.36 -24.00
C ILE A 300 -5.88 -2.88 -24.00
N ASN A 301 -5.00 -3.58 -24.71
CA ASN A 301 -4.79 -5.02 -24.55
C ASN A 301 -3.39 -5.21 -23.95
N MET A 302 -3.35 -5.51 -22.64
CA MET A 302 -2.10 -5.82 -21.94
C MET A 302 -1.74 -7.30 -21.98
N ASP A 303 -2.42 -8.10 -22.79
CA ASP A 303 -2.08 -9.50 -23.08
C ASP A 303 -0.83 -9.56 -23.99
N VAL A 304 0.27 -8.98 -23.50
CA VAL A 304 1.55 -8.87 -24.21
C VAL A 304 2.34 -10.13 -23.93
N LYS A 305 1.96 -11.20 -24.62
CA LYS A 305 2.94 -12.23 -24.97
C LYS A 305 3.92 -11.58 -25.96
N SER A 306 5.22 -11.72 -25.75
CA SER A 306 6.19 -11.20 -26.71
C SER A 306 5.93 -11.83 -28.09
N LYS A 307 6.31 -11.15 -29.17
CA LYS A 307 6.17 -11.73 -30.53
C LYS A 307 6.76 -13.14 -30.60
N ASN A 308 7.81 -13.40 -29.83
CA ASN A 308 8.47 -14.70 -29.76
C ASN A 308 7.64 -15.76 -28.99
N VAL A 309 6.93 -15.37 -27.92
CA VAL A 309 6.01 -16.28 -27.20
C VAL A 309 4.79 -16.59 -28.06
N LEU A 310 4.21 -15.59 -28.73
CA LEU A 310 3.12 -15.80 -29.69
C LEU A 310 3.56 -16.68 -30.86
N LEU A 311 4.78 -16.48 -31.34
CA LEU A 311 5.35 -17.28 -32.41
C LEU A 311 5.56 -18.74 -31.96
N ALA A 312 6.15 -18.96 -30.79
CA ALA A 312 6.35 -20.30 -30.23
C ALA A 312 5.02 -21.05 -30.02
N GLU A 313 4.01 -20.37 -29.47
CA GLU A 313 2.68 -20.96 -29.25
C GLU A 313 1.95 -21.30 -30.56
N ARG A 314 2.11 -20.48 -31.61
CA ARG A 314 1.47 -20.73 -32.91
C ARG A 314 2.21 -21.73 -33.78
N LEU A 315 3.52 -21.88 -33.60
CA LEU A 315 4.32 -22.88 -34.33
C LEU A 315 4.27 -24.26 -33.67
N ALA A 316 4.11 -24.36 -32.34
CA ALA A 316 4.10 -25.64 -31.63
C ALA A 316 3.05 -26.65 -32.15
N PRO A 317 1.80 -26.27 -32.50
CA PRO A 317 0.83 -27.19 -33.08
C PRO A 317 1.23 -27.66 -34.49
N LEU A 318 1.97 -26.84 -35.25
CA LEU A 318 2.38 -27.17 -36.61
C LEU A 318 3.36 -28.33 -36.62
N ALA A 319 4.21 -28.48 -35.60
CA ALA A 319 5.13 -29.60 -35.48
C ALA A 319 4.43 -30.98 -35.48
N GLN A 320 3.13 -31.03 -35.16
CA GLN A 320 2.35 -32.26 -35.10
C GLN A 320 1.67 -32.62 -36.44
N LEU A 321 1.74 -31.76 -37.45
CA LEU A 321 1.13 -32.03 -38.76
C LEU A 321 2.06 -32.93 -39.59
N ALA A 322 1.54 -34.04 -40.14
CA ALA A 322 2.37 -34.99 -40.91
C ALA A 322 2.87 -34.45 -42.26
N ASN A 323 2.21 -33.44 -42.84
CA ASN A 323 2.57 -32.92 -44.16
C ASN A 323 3.54 -31.73 -44.06
N TYR A 324 4.78 -31.97 -44.47
CA TYR A 324 5.85 -30.97 -44.49
C TYR A 324 5.50 -29.70 -45.26
N HIS A 325 4.89 -29.81 -46.45
CA HIS A 325 4.57 -28.64 -47.27
C HIS A 325 3.54 -27.74 -46.57
N THR A 326 2.49 -28.34 -46.01
CA THR A 326 1.45 -27.63 -45.26
C THR A 326 2.00 -26.97 -43.99
N ARG A 327 2.93 -27.63 -43.27
CA ARG A 327 3.63 -27.04 -42.12
C ARG A 327 4.41 -25.78 -42.51
N MET A 328 5.20 -25.88 -43.57
CA MET A 328 6.06 -24.76 -44.02
C MET A 328 5.25 -23.58 -44.55
N GLU A 329 4.15 -23.85 -45.26
CA GLU A 329 3.27 -22.81 -45.77
C GLU A 329 2.56 -22.05 -44.63
N GLN A 330 2.03 -22.78 -43.63
CA GLN A 330 1.39 -22.16 -42.46
C GLN A 330 2.40 -21.42 -41.58
N ALA A 331 3.62 -21.94 -41.40
CA ALA A 331 4.69 -21.27 -40.67
C ALA A 331 5.09 -19.95 -41.35
N ARG A 332 5.22 -19.94 -42.69
CA ARG A 332 5.53 -18.72 -43.47
C ARG A 332 4.42 -17.67 -43.35
N ALA A 333 3.16 -18.08 -43.44
CA ALA A 333 2.03 -17.18 -43.22
C ALA A 333 2.05 -16.53 -41.83
N ILE A 334 2.41 -17.29 -40.78
CA ILE A 334 2.56 -16.76 -39.41
C ILE A 334 3.73 -15.78 -39.32
N PHE A 335 4.87 -16.05 -39.97
CA PHE A 335 6.01 -15.13 -39.98
C PHE A 335 5.70 -13.80 -40.69
N GLU A 336 4.94 -13.85 -41.79
CA GLU A 336 4.49 -12.65 -42.50
C GLU A 336 3.49 -11.85 -41.66
N GLU A 337 2.53 -12.53 -41.03
CA GLU A 337 1.53 -11.92 -40.13
C GLU A 337 2.20 -11.22 -38.93
N LEU A 338 3.21 -11.85 -38.33
CA LEU A 338 3.93 -11.30 -37.16
C LEU A 338 5.09 -10.36 -37.54
N GLN A 339 5.33 -10.17 -38.84
CA GLN A 339 6.41 -9.37 -39.42
C GLN A 339 7.80 -9.77 -38.89
N ILE A 340 8.10 -11.07 -38.88
CA ILE A 340 9.41 -11.59 -38.46
C ILE A 340 10.43 -11.35 -39.59
N PRO A 341 11.59 -10.71 -39.32
CA PRO A 341 12.63 -10.48 -40.32
C PRO A 341 13.17 -11.78 -40.92
N GLU A 342 13.47 -11.80 -42.23
CA GLU A 342 13.92 -13.00 -42.95
C GLU A 342 15.11 -13.70 -42.29
N ASN A 343 16.06 -12.91 -41.77
CA ASN A 343 17.28 -13.38 -41.12
C ASN A 343 17.01 -14.17 -39.82
N ASP A 344 15.88 -13.92 -39.17
CA ASP A 344 15.52 -14.54 -37.90
C ASP A 344 14.63 -15.79 -38.09
N ARG A 345 14.05 -15.99 -39.29
CA ARG A 345 13.11 -17.10 -39.58
C ARG A 345 13.78 -18.46 -39.59
N ALA A 346 15.03 -18.54 -40.01
CA ALA A 346 15.76 -19.80 -40.17
C ALA A 346 15.82 -20.60 -38.85
N ALA A 347 16.05 -19.92 -37.73
CA ALA A 347 16.13 -20.53 -36.39
C ALA A 347 14.79 -21.13 -35.90
N TRP A 348 13.66 -20.68 -36.44
CA TRP A 348 12.32 -21.17 -36.07
C TRP A 348 11.80 -22.25 -37.02
N LEU A 349 12.39 -22.37 -38.21
CA LEU A 349 12.01 -23.37 -39.20
C LEU A 349 12.71 -24.71 -38.97
N GLU A 350 13.92 -24.70 -38.42
CA GLU A 350 14.73 -25.89 -38.15
C GLU A 350 13.97 -26.98 -37.37
N PRO A 351 13.24 -26.69 -36.26
CA PRO A 351 12.49 -27.72 -35.53
C PRO A 351 11.27 -28.28 -36.28
N LEU A 352 10.78 -27.60 -37.32
CA LEU A 352 9.61 -28.03 -38.11
C LEU A 352 10.00 -28.84 -39.36
N GLN A 353 11.31 -28.86 -39.69
CA GLN A 353 11.85 -29.61 -40.82
C GLN A 353 12.04 -31.09 -40.47
N ASP A 354 12.40 -31.39 -39.22
CA ASP A 354 12.69 -32.75 -38.74
C ASP A 354 11.49 -33.43 -38.03
N ALA A 355 10.32 -32.78 -37.99
CA ALA A 355 9.13 -33.23 -37.25
C ALA A 355 8.25 -34.24 -37.99
#